data_AF-A0AAE2SC90-F1
#
_entry.id   AF-A0AAE2SC90-F1
#
_cell.length_a   1.000
_cell.length_b   1.000
_cell.length_c   1.000
_cell.angle_alpha   90.00
_cell.angle_beta   90.00
_cell.angle_gamma   90.00
#
_symmetry.space_group_name_H-M   'P 1'
#
loop_
_entity.id
_entity.type
_entity.pdbx_description
1 polymer ?
#
loop_
_entity_poly.entity_id
_entity_poly.type
_entity_poly.pdbx_seq_one_letter_code
_entity_poly.pdbx_strand_id
1 'polypeptide(L)'
;MIHLLTNLTLISSCVSLAYAQATDITVQDKTLIQRCLIDDAPSTRMIAVGNPGGFNYAFDALHCAPVFAWSGGFLDFKGEVNGRGGNPSKVLGVRQSLGTDTIPFRVKKSDVAPEAIKFHGYRRDAETGEPTFTYAIDGFPVEQKVDFTTANVVTLNFTFPKPSESKNYYRVDVAQVDKVELSEGLTLSGKQVIEFPAGATTAKITLHLKPANKKFVRKIVKLSGEQIYKMHCNACHSLDGSKLIGPSFKGFFGKKHNVVRNGQEQQVLVDAAYLKESITDPQAAIVKGYEAVPMPSFSKVLSKREIETLVKYLSKL
;
A
#
# COMPACT_ATOMS: atom_id res chain seq x y z
N MET A 1 72.85 12.38 18.25
CA MET A 1 71.56 13.04 18.55
C MET A 1 70.51 12.38 17.69
N ILE A 2 69.73 11.45 18.22
CA ILE A 2 68.40 11.61 18.85
C ILE A 2 67.36 10.98 17.91
N HIS A 3 66.79 9.88 18.40
CA HIS A 3 65.54 9.26 17.94
C HIS A 3 64.41 10.27 17.75
N LEU A 4 63.45 9.97 16.87
CA LEU A 4 62.04 10.11 17.26
C LEU A 4 61.16 9.09 16.53
N LEU A 5 60.58 8.19 17.32
CA LEU A 5 59.35 7.45 17.06
C LEU A 5 58.14 8.41 17.03
N THR A 6 57.05 7.99 16.38
CA THR A 6 55.61 8.25 16.66
C THR A 6 54.82 8.38 15.33
N ASN A 7 53.56 8.01 15.16
CA ASN A 7 52.61 7.14 15.85
C ASN A 7 51.50 6.77 14.84
N LEU A 8 50.89 5.61 15.04
CA LEU A 8 49.59 5.17 14.53
C LEU A 8 48.54 6.30 14.37
N THR A 9 47.81 6.30 13.26
CA THR A 9 46.35 6.47 13.33
C THR A 9 45.67 5.75 12.16
N LEU A 10 45.12 4.57 12.48
CA LEU A 10 44.07 3.92 11.69
C LEU A 10 42.85 4.83 11.69
N ILE A 11 42.56 5.51 10.57
CA ILE A 11 41.24 6.08 10.36
C ILE A 11 40.44 5.03 9.60
N SER A 12 39.63 4.34 10.39
CA SER A 12 38.44 3.58 9.98
C SER A 12 37.70 4.34 8.88
N SER A 13 37.80 3.86 7.64
CA SER A 13 36.89 4.26 6.58
C SER A 13 35.54 3.62 6.89
N CYS A 14 34.79 4.32 7.74
CA CYS A 14 33.38 4.10 7.98
C CYS A 14 32.71 4.03 6.61
N VAL A 15 32.23 2.85 6.22
CA VAL A 15 31.36 2.68 5.06
C VAL A 15 30.08 3.42 5.40
N SER A 16 30.04 4.70 5.06
CA SER A 16 28.81 5.45 4.97
C SER A 16 28.00 4.83 3.84
N LEU A 17 27.18 3.83 4.20
CA LEU A 17 25.97 3.51 3.46
C LEU A 17 25.13 4.78 3.49
N ALA A 18 25.38 5.66 2.52
CA ALA A 18 24.49 6.76 2.20
C ALA A 18 23.18 6.13 1.72
N TYR A 19 22.29 5.85 2.68
CA TYR A 19 20.87 5.78 2.40
C TYR A 19 20.52 7.18 1.91
N ALA A 20 20.50 7.37 0.58
CA ALA A 20 19.83 8.52 0.00
C ALA A 20 18.46 8.58 0.67
N GLN A 21 18.10 9.73 1.26
CA GLN A 21 16.77 9.97 1.79
C GLN A 21 15.78 9.83 0.63
N ALA A 22 15.34 8.61 0.36
CA ALA A 22 14.37 8.31 -0.66
C ALA A 22 13.05 8.94 -0.18
N THR A 23 12.67 10.03 -0.82
CA THR A 23 11.39 10.72 -0.60
C THR A 23 10.27 10.07 -1.40
N ASP A 24 10.57 8.95 -2.07
CA ASP A 24 9.63 8.10 -2.75
C ASP A 24 8.75 7.37 -1.74
N ILE A 25 7.43 7.53 -1.88
CA ILE A 25 6.49 6.69 -1.13
C ILE A 25 6.41 5.35 -1.85
N THR A 26 6.78 4.27 -1.15
CA THR A 26 6.76 2.91 -1.71
C THR A 26 5.62 2.09 -1.14
N VAL A 27 4.78 1.54 -2.03
CA VAL A 27 3.71 0.61 -1.66
C VAL A 27 4.28 -0.79 -1.44
N GLN A 28 4.08 -1.32 -0.22
CA GLN A 28 4.59 -2.63 0.17
C GLN A 28 3.54 -3.74 -0.03
N ASP A 29 2.89 -4.14 1.07
CA ASP A 29 1.97 -5.27 1.18
C ASP A 29 0.50 -4.85 1.32
N LYS A 30 0.24 -3.58 1.67
CA LYS A 30 -1.10 -2.99 1.74
C LYS A 30 -1.22 -1.74 0.87
N THR A 31 -2.45 -1.43 0.49
CA THR A 31 -2.78 -0.20 -0.23
C THR A 31 -2.43 1.03 0.60
N LEU A 32 -1.67 1.93 -0.01
CA LEU A 32 -1.35 3.25 0.52
C LEU A 32 -2.23 4.29 -0.14
N ILE A 33 -2.62 5.29 0.65
CA ILE A 33 -3.45 6.41 0.19
C ILE A 33 -2.72 7.68 0.57
N GLN A 34 -2.47 8.54 -0.41
CA GLN A 34 -1.81 9.83 -0.22
C GLN A 34 -2.67 10.94 -0.82
N ARG A 35 -3.09 11.90 0.00
CA ARG A 35 -3.67 13.15 -0.49
C ARG A 35 -2.53 14.08 -0.86
N CYS A 36 -2.51 14.55 -2.11
CA CYS A 36 -1.41 15.37 -2.62
C CYS A 36 -1.82 16.15 -3.86
N LEU A 37 -1.09 17.20 -4.18
CA LEU A 37 -1.07 17.72 -5.54
C LEU A 37 -0.33 16.70 -6.41
N ILE A 38 -0.82 16.44 -7.63
CA ILE A 38 -0.14 15.55 -8.58
C ILE A 38 0.11 16.35 -9.86
N ASP A 39 1.34 16.29 -10.38
CA ASP A 39 1.70 16.97 -11.64
C ASP A 39 0.72 16.62 -12.77
N ASP A 40 0.26 17.62 -13.51
CA ASP A 40 -0.68 17.51 -14.63
C ASP A 40 -2.00 16.77 -14.30
N ALA A 41 -2.43 16.79 -13.04
CA ALA A 41 -3.74 16.31 -12.64
C ALA A 41 -4.81 17.41 -12.79
N PRO A 42 -6.08 17.03 -13.01
CA PRO A 42 -7.14 18.00 -13.33
C PRO A 42 -7.59 18.87 -12.14
N SER A 43 -7.19 18.53 -10.91
CA SER A 43 -7.55 19.30 -9.72
C SER A 43 -6.45 19.28 -8.66
N THR A 44 -6.61 20.15 -7.66
CA THR A 44 -5.74 20.24 -6.49
C THR A 44 -6.18 19.32 -5.34
N ARG A 45 -7.24 18.53 -5.52
CA ARG A 45 -7.84 17.67 -4.50
C ARG A 45 -7.69 16.19 -4.86
N MET A 46 -6.49 15.83 -5.30
CA MET A 46 -6.20 14.46 -5.69
C MET A 46 -5.93 13.56 -4.49
N ILE A 47 -6.39 12.33 -4.63
CA ILE A 47 -6.10 11.20 -3.75
C ILE A 47 -5.39 10.17 -4.62
N ALA A 48 -4.10 10.02 -4.44
CA ALA A 48 -3.33 8.93 -5.02
C ALA A 48 -3.56 7.67 -4.19
N VAL A 49 -3.89 6.56 -4.87
CA VAL A 49 -4.05 5.24 -4.26
C VAL A 49 -3.07 4.30 -4.91
N GLY A 50 -2.18 3.72 -4.11
CA GLY A 50 -1.17 2.80 -4.57
C GLY A 50 -1.45 1.40 -4.04
N ASN A 51 -1.78 0.46 -4.93
CA ASN A 51 -2.03 -0.93 -4.57
C ASN A 51 -0.74 -1.77 -4.66
N PRO A 52 -0.64 -2.84 -3.84
CA PRO A 52 0.44 -3.82 -3.98
C PRO A 52 0.54 -4.32 -5.44
N GLY A 53 1.77 -4.55 -5.88
CA GLY A 53 2.03 -4.91 -7.29
C GLY A 53 2.39 -3.73 -8.18
N GLY A 54 2.25 -2.49 -7.69
CA GLY A 54 2.57 -1.28 -8.44
C GLY A 54 1.46 -0.90 -9.41
N PHE A 55 0.22 -1.18 -9.04
CA PHE A 55 -0.98 -0.76 -9.75
C PHE A 55 -1.61 0.38 -8.97
N ASN A 56 -1.56 1.57 -9.52
CA ASN A 56 -1.90 2.79 -8.81
C ASN A 56 -2.94 3.58 -9.61
N TYR A 57 -3.73 4.40 -8.93
CA TYR A 57 -4.69 5.29 -9.57
C TYR A 57 -4.87 6.59 -8.78
N ALA A 58 -5.39 7.60 -9.46
CA ALA A 58 -5.72 8.89 -8.85
C ALA A 58 -7.23 9.09 -8.86
N PHE A 59 -7.76 9.51 -7.72
CA PHE A 59 -9.14 9.92 -7.53
C PHE A 59 -9.20 11.41 -7.25
N ASP A 60 -9.99 12.13 -8.01
CA ASP A 60 -10.28 13.55 -7.82
C ASP A 60 -11.41 13.72 -6.81
N ALA A 61 -11.09 14.18 -5.60
CA ALA A 61 -12.07 14.41 -4.55
C ALA A 61 -12.89 15.70 -4.75
N LEU A 62 -12.46 16.60 -5.64
CA LEU A 62 -13.25 17.79 -6.00
C LEU A 62 -14.44 17.40 -6.89
N HIS A 63 -14.18 16.53 -7.87
CA HIS A 63 -15.18 16.12 -8.86
C HIS A 63 -15.73 14.70 -8.67
N CYS A 64 -15.27 13.99 -7.64
CA CYS A 64 -15.65 12.62 -7.30
C CYS A 64 -15.46 11.63 -8.46
N ALA A 65 -14.25 11.60 -9.02
CA ALA A 65 -13.93 10.86 -10.23
C ALA A 65 -12.56 10.17 -10.15
N PRO A 66 -12.44 8.87 -10.48
CA PRO A 66 -11.15 8.28 -10.78
C PRO A 66 -10.69 8.78 -12.15
N VAL A 67 -9.50 9.39 -12.27
CA VAL A 67 -9.10 10.16 -13.47
C VAL A 67 -8.05 9.48 -14.35
N PHE A 68 -7.04 8.87 -13.73
CA PHE A 68 -5.99 8.14 -14.43
C PHE A 68 -5.44 7.03 -13.54
N ALA A 69 -4.89 6.02 -14.18
CA ALA A 69 -4.15 4.94 -13.55
C ALA A 69 -2.70 4.93 -14.00
N TRP A 70 -1.81 4.32 -13.22
CA TRP A 70 -0.44 4.05 -13.66
C TRP A 70 0.07 2.74 -13.08
N SER A 71 0.82 2.02 -13.90
CA SER A 71 1.65 0.91 -13.44
C SER A 71 3.07 1.42 -13.21
N GLY A 72 3.63 1.16 -12.03
CA GLY A 72 4.88 1.79 -11.64
C GLY A 72 5.17 1.82 -10.14
N GLY A 73 6.24 2.53 -9.81
CA GLY A 73 6.38 3.13 -8.48
C GLY A 73 5.22 4.09 -8.21
N PHE A 74 4.95 4.35 -6.94
CA PHE A 74 3.76 5.08 -6.54
C PHE A 74 3.95 6.59 -6.73
N LEU A 75 4.68 7.27 -5.85
CA LEU A 75 4.88 8.72 -5.91
C LEU A 75 6.30 9.13 -5.49
N ASP A 76 6.86 10.11 -6.20
CA ASP A 76 7.92 10.96 -5.68
C ASP A 76 7.25 12.13 -4.95
N PHE A 77 7.49 12.18 -3.64
CA PHE A 77 6.87 13.12 -2.72
C PHE A 77 7.80 14.27 -2.32
N LYS A 78 8.98 14.38 -2.96
CA LYS A 78 10.02 15.36 -2.65
C LYS A 78 9.52 16.81 -2.65
N GLY A 79 8.62 17.14 -3.56
CA GLY A 79 8.07 18.50 -3.71
C GLY A 79 7.26 18.96 -2.50
N GLU A 80 6.55 18.03 -1.84
CA GLU A 80 5.66 18.32 -0.72
C GLU A 80 6.41 18.36 0.62
N VAL A 81 7.52 17.62 0.75
CA VAL A 81 8.29 17.53 2.01
C VAL A 81 9.43 18.55 2.12
N ASN A 82 9.73 19.30 1.06
CA ASN A 82 10.78 20.32 1.08
C ASN A 82 10.21 21.71 1.37
N GLY A 83 10.78 22.41 2.35
CA GLY A 83 10.42 23.79 2.66
C GLY A 83 9.00 23.93 3.23
N ARG A 84 8.16 24.76 2.61
CA ARG A 84 6.77 25.00 3.04
C ARG A 84 5.74 24.08 2.33
N GLY A 85 6.20 23.10 1.54
CA GLY A 85 5.35 22.20 0.77
C GLY A 85 4.62 22.89 -0.40
N GLY A 86 3.68 22.17 -1.04
CA GLY A 86 2.82 22.71 -2.09
C GLY A 86 3.34 22.59 -3.52
N ASN A 87 4.53 21.99 -3.75
CA ASN A 87 4.91 21.57 -5.08
C ASN A 87 4.28 20.21 -5.40
N PRO A 88 3.77 19.98 -6.61
CA PRO A 88 3.07 18.73 -6.90
C PRO A 88 4.00 17.50 -6.84
N SER A 89 3.39 16.39 -6.46
CA SER A 89 4.00 15.06 -6.47
C SER A 89 4.07 14.50 -7.88
N LYS A 90 5.11 13.72 -8.17
CA LYS A 90 5.29 13.06 -9.47
C LYS A 90 4.88 11.60 -9.37
N VAL A 91 4.11 11.13 -10.35
CA VAL A 91 3.83 9.69 -10.48
C VAL A 91 5.07 8.97 -10.99
N LEU A 92 5.44 7.86 -10.35
CA LEU A 92 6.63 7.07 -10.71
C LEU A 92 6.29 5.90 -11.64
N GLY A 93 5.53 6.17 -12.72
CA GLY A 93 5.10 5.14 -13.66
C GLY A 93 4.50 5.68 -14.95
N VAL A 94 3.96 4.78 -15.77
CA VAL A 94 3.30 5.15 -17.03
C VAL A 94 1.85 5.49 -16.75
N ARG A 95 1.52 6.78 -16.80
CA ARG A 95 0.15 7.29 -16.67
C ARG A 95 -0.69 6.88 -17.88
N GLN A 96 -1.91 6.45 -17.62
CA GLN A 96 -2.92 6.12 -18.60
C GLN A 96 -4.25 6.74 -18.17
N SER A 97 -4.88 7.47 -19.09
CA SER A 97 -6.22 8.04 -18.85
C SER A 97 -7.25 6.94 -18.64
N LEU A 98 -8.21 7.16 -17.75
CA LEU A 98 -9.39 6.30 -17.62
C LEU A 98 -10.52 6.73 -18.57
N GLY A 99 -10.33 7.80 -19.34
CA GLY A 99 -11.35 8.37 -20.22
C GLY A 99 -12.54 8.98 -19.47
N THR A 100 -12.51 9.07 -18.15
CA THR A 100 -13.61 9.63 -17.37
C THR A 100 -13.72 11.14 -17.58
N ASP A 101 -14.93 11.63 -17.84
CA ASP A 101 -15.17 13.08 -17.84
C ASP A 101 -14.86 13.68 -16.47
N THR A 102 -14.57 15.00 -16.43
CA THR A 102 -14.18 15.72 -15.20
C THR A 102 -15.10 15.42 -14.03
N ILE A 103 -16.41 15.54 -14.26
CA ILE A 103 -17.44 15.04 -13.37
C ILE A 103 -18.13 13.97 -14.20
N PRO A 104 -18.00 12.67 -13.92
CA PRO A 104 -18.51 11.64 -14.83
C PRO A 104 -19.91 11.15 -14.44
N PHE A 105 -20.22 11.07 -13.15
CA PHE A 105 -21.53 10.62 -12.68
C PHE A 105 -22.59 11.71 -12.86
N ARG A 106 -23.79 11.32 -13.28
CA ARG A 106 -24.91 12.19 -13.63
C ARG A 106 -26.22 11.63 -13.09
N VAL A 107 -27.04 12.50 -12.51
CA VAL A 107 -28.34 12.13 -11.97
C VAL A 107 -29.43 12.58 -12.94
N LYS A 108 -30.38 11.69 -13.27
CA LYS A 108 -31.56 11.94 -14.13
C LYS A 108 -31.31 12.29 -15.60
N LYS A 109 -30.29 13.08 -15.93
CA LYS A 109 -29.95 13.56 -17.28
C LYS A 109 -28.47 13.35 -17.58
N SER A 110 -28.15 12.83 -18.76
CA SER A 110 -26.76 12.50 -19.14
C SER A 110 -25.93 13.71 -19.58
N ASP A 111 -26.58 14.78 -20.04
CA ASP A 111 -25.96 15.94 -20.70
C ASP A 111 -25.94 17.22 -19.85
N VAL A 112 -26.64 17.22 -18.71
CA VAL A 112 -26.68 18.35 -17.77
C VAL A 112 -25.58 18.19 -16.72
N ALA A 113 -24.79 19.24 -16.49
CA ALA A 113 -23.78 19.24 -15.42
C ALA A 113 -24.45 19.19 -14.03
N PRO A 114 -23.88 18.46 -13.05
CA PRO A 114 -24.40 18.46 -11.69
C PRO A 114 -24.37 19.85 -11.05
N GLU A 115 -25.40 20.16 -10.28
CA GLU A 115 -25.51 21.42 -9.51
C GLU A 115 -24.81 21.31 -8.15
N ALA A 116 -24.79 20.10 -7.56
CA ALA A 116 -24.17 19.86 -6.26
C ALA A 116 -23.27 18.63 -6.25
N ILE A 117 -22.01 18.81 -5.84
CA ILE A 117 -21.02 17.74 -5.68
C ILE A 117 -20.51 17.79 -4.25
N LYS A 118 -20.64 16.68 -3.51
CA LYS A 118 -20.20 16.58 -2.11
C LYS A 118 -19.39 15.32 -1.89
N PHE A 119 -18.08 15.48 -1.68
CA PHE A 119 -17.22 14.38 -1.25
C PHE A 119 -17.34 14.19 0.27
N HIS A 120 -17.70 12.97 0.71
CA HIS A 120 -17.88 12.63 2.12
C HIS A 120 -16.66 11.91 2.73
N GLY A 121 -15.68 11.52 1.92
CA GLY A 121 -14.47 10.83 2.36
C GLY A 121 -14.34 9.42 1.80
N TYR A 122 -13.62 8.57 2.54
CA TYR A 122 -13.47 7.15 2.20
C TYR A 122 -13.34 6.30 3.46
N ARG A 123 -13.84 5.07 3.40
CA ARG A 123 -13.55 4.01 4.38
C ARG A 123 -12.41 3.15 3.85
N ARG A 124 -11.57 2.60 4.73
CA ARG A 124 -10.49 1.70 4.36
C ARG A 124 -10.82 0.29 4.79
N ASP A 125 -10.61 -0.66 3.89
CA ASP A 125 -10.61 -2.07 4.25
C ASP A 125 -9.47 -2.37 5.24
N ALA A 126 -9.76 -3.10 6.32
CA ALA A 126 -8.81 -3.31 7.41
C ALA A 126 -7.64 -4.24 7.03
N GLU A 127 -7.90 -5.18 6.11
CA GLU A 127 -6.91 -6.15 5.68
C GLU A 127 -6.01 -5.57 4.60
N THR A 128 -6.63 -5.10 3.51
CA THR A 128 -5.96 -4.67 2.27
C THR A 128 -5.59 -3.19 2.30
N GLY A 129 -6.32 -2.35 3.03
CA GLY A 129 -6.17 -0.90 3.03
C GLY A 129 -6.90 -0.19 1.87
N GLU A 130 -7.58 -0.92 0.99
CA GLU A 130 -8.28 -0.38 -0.17
C GLU A 130 -9.40 0.60 0.24
N PRO A 131 -9.54 1.76 -0.44
CA PRO A 131 -10.58 2.71 -0.13
C PRO A 131 -11.90 2.40 -0.83
N THR A 132 -12.99 2.53 -0.09
CA THR A 132 -14.33 2.80 -0.64
C THR A 132 -14.62 4.28 -0.47
N PHE A 133 -14.68 5.02 -1.57
CA PHE A 133 -15.02 6.45 -1.59
C PHE A 133 -16.52 6.64 -1.41
N THR A 134 -16.92 7.68 -0.69
CA THR A 134 -18.33 8.03 -0.46
C THR A 134 -18.54 9.49 -0.83
N TYR A 135 -19.56 9.76 -1.64
CA TYR A 135 -19.92 11.10 -2.09
C TYR A 135 -21.39 11.19 -2.47
N ALA A 136 -21.86 12.40 -2.80
CA ALA A 136 -23.17 12.63 -3.39
C ALA A 136 -23.09 13.58 -4.58
N ILE A 137 -23.86 13.28 -5.63
CA ILE A 137 -24.04 14.11 -6.82
C ILE A 137 -25.53 14.47 -6.87
N ASP A 138 -25.86 15.77 -6.87
CA ASP A 138 -27.24 16.28 -6.81
C ASP A 138 -28.07 15.63 -5.68
N GLY A 139 -27.41 15.37 -4.54
CA GLY A 139 -27.99 14.71 -3.38
C GLY A 139 -28.12 13.18 -3.48
N PHE A 140 -27.84 12.57 -4.63
CA PHE A 140 -27.85 11.12 -4.79
C PHE A 140 -26.57 10.50 -4.23
N PRO A 141 -26.66 9.60 -3.22
CA PRO A 141 -25.48 9.02 -2.57
C PRO A 141 -24.84 7.94 -3.44
N VAL A 142 -23.52 7.97 -3.53
CA VAL A 142 -22.71 6.99 -4.26
C VAL A 142 -21.57 6.51 -3.37
N GLU A 143 -21.40 5.20 -3.31
CA GLU A 143 -20.16 4.57 -2.86
C GLU A 143 -19.42 4.01 -4.07
N GLN A 144 -18.10 4.25 -4.14
CA GLN A 144 -17.28 3.81 -5.26
C GLN A 144 -15.99 3.14 -4.79
N LYS A 145 -15.73 1.96 -5.34
CA LYS A 145 -14.45 1.26 -5.20
C LYS A 145 -13.79 1.13 -6.57
N VAL A 146 -12.48 1.32 -6.63
CA VAL A 146 -11.69 1.14 -7.85
C VAL A 146 -10.76 -0.04 -7.67
N ASP A 147 -11.03 -1.13 -8.40
CA ASP A 147 -10.14 -2.29 -8.41
C ASP A 147 -9.14 -2.15 -9.56
N PHE A 148 -7.87 -2.08 -9.23
CA PHE A 148 -6.77 -2.12 -10.20
C PHE A 148 -5.66 -3.01 -9.64
N THR A 149 -5.79 -4.30 -9.91
CA THR A 149 -4.90 -5.37 -9.40
C THR A 149 -4.26 -6.17 -10.52
N THR A 150 -4.75 -6.02 -11.75
CA THR A 150 -4.24 -6.65 -12.96
C THR A 150 -3.83 -5.57 -13.95
N ALA A 151 -2.73 -5.80 -14.66
CA ALA A 151 -2.22 -4.84 -15.64
C ALA A 151 -3.31 -4.51 -16.68
N ASN A 152 -3.44 -3.22 -16.97
CA ASN A 152 -4.36 -2.67 -17.96
C ASN A 152 -5.86 -2.94 -17.74
N VAL A 153 -6.30 -3.44 -16.58
CA VAL A 153 -7.74 -3.64 -16.32
C VAL A 153 -8.12 -2.91 -15.05
N VAL A 154 -8.89 -1.84 -15.18
CA VAL A 154 -9.42 -1.03 -14.07
C VAL A 154 -10.91 -1.24 -13.98
N THR A 155 -11.41 -1.62 -12.80
CA THR A 155 -12.84 -1.81 -12.58
C THR A 155 -13.37 -0.76 -11.61
N LEU A 156 -14.39 -0.02 -12.05
CA LEU A 156 -15.13 0.94 -11.25
C LEU A 156 -16.38 0.24 -10.74
N ASN A 157 -16.41 -0.02 -9.43
CA ASN A 157 -17.55 -0.63 -8.75
C ASN A 157 -18.33 0.45 -8.03
N PHE A 158 -19.64 0.47 -8.25
CA PHE A 158 -20.56 1.40 -7.63
C PHE A 158 -21.54 0.64 -6.75
N THR A 159 -21.80 1.19 -5.57
CA THR A 159 -22.90 0.81 -4.70
C THR A 159 -23.76 2.05 -4.47
N PHE A 160 -25.07 1.89 -4.55
CA PHE A 160 -26.06 2.95 -4.35
C PHE A 160 -26.83 2.66 -3.06
N PRO A 161 -26.45 3.29 -1.92
CA PRO A 161 -27.10 3.04 -0.63
C PRO A 161 -28.61 3.29 -0.63
N LYS A 162 -29.06 4.21 -1.50
CA LYS A 162 -30.47 4.40 -1.83
C LYS A 162 -30.67 4.07 -3.31
N PRO A 163 -31.58 3.14 -3.67
CA PRO A 163 -31.92 2.89 -5.07
C PRO A 163 -32.40 4.18 -5.74
N SER A 164 -32.00 4.38 -6.99
CA SER A 164 -32.43 5.56 -7.76
C SER A 164 -33.86 5.40 -8.24
N GLU A 165 -34.68 6.45 -8.10
CA GLU A 165 -36.05 6.51 -8.65
C GLU A 165 -36.07 6.74 -10.16
N SER A 166 -34.92 7.11 -10.73
CA SER A 166 -34.71 7.42 -12.15
C SER A 166 -33.42 6.80 -12.68
N LYS A 167 -33.25 6.79 -14.00
CA LYS A 167 -31.96 6.47 -14.61
C LYS A 167 -30.89 7.46 -14.15
N ASN A 168 -29.67 6.95 -13.99
CA ASN A 168 -28.46 7.74 -13.77
C ASN A 168 -27.45 7.40 -14.87
N TYR A 169 -26.40 8.20 -15.01
CA TYR A 169 -25.44 8.04 -16.09
C TYR A 169 -24.00 8.22 -15.62
N TYR A 170 -23.07 7.64 -16.37
CA TYR A 170 -21.64 7.84 -16.20
C TYR A 170 -21.02 8.17 -17.55
N ARG A 171 -20.27 9.27 -17.60
CA ARG A 171 -19.64 9.75 -18.83
C ARG A 171 -18.20 9.30 -18.93
N VAL A 172 -17.87 8.72 -20.08
CA VAL A 172 -16.54 8.17 -20.38
C VAL A 172 -16.22 8.32 -21.87
N ASP A 173 -15.07 8.86 -22.23
CA ASP A 173 -14.52 8.81 -23.59
C ASP A 173 -13.88 7.44 -23.84
N VAL A 174 -14.64 6.56 -24.49
CA VAL A 174 -14.19 5.20 -24.86
C VAL A 174 -12.96 5.25 -25.78
N ALA A 175 -12.70 6.35 -26.49
CA ALA A 175 -11.52 6.45 -27.35
C ALA A 175 -10.20 6.54 -26.56
N GLN A 176 -10.24 6.87 -25.26
CA GLN A 176 -9.05 6.91 -24.40
C GLN A 176 -8.63 5.52 -23.90
N VAL A 177 -9.55 4.56 -23.91
CA VAL A 177 -9.33 3.19 -23.45
C VAL A 177 -9.36 2.22 -24.64
N ASP A 178 -8.95 0.97 -24.42
CA ASP A 178 -9.00 -0.09 -25.43
C ASP A 178 -10.41 -0.66 -25.57
N LYS A 179 -11.04 -0.97 -24.43
CA LYS A 179 -12.38 -1.56 -24.37
C LYS A 179 -13.09 -1.17 -23.08
N VAL A 180 -14.41 -1.07 -23.15
CA VAL A 180 -15.29 -0.96 -21.98
C VAL A 180 -16.21 -2.18 -21.91
N GLU A 181 -16.29 -2.78 -20.73
CA GLU A 181 -17.21 -3.87 -20.39
C GLU A 181 -18.11 -3.42 -19.25
N LEU A 182 -19.38 -3.79 -19.31
CA LEU A 182 -20.41 -3.34 -18.37
C LEU A 182 -21.04 -4.54 -17.67
N SER A 183 -21.42 -4.39 -16.40
CA SER A 183 -22.29 -5.36 -15.74
C SER A 183 -23.68 -5.40 -16.38
N GLU A 184 -24.44 -6.45 -16.04
CA GLU A 184 -25.85 -6.58 -16.42
C GLU A 184 -26.67 -5.32 -16.10
N GLY A 185 -27.59 -4.98 -17.01
CA GLY A 185 -28.49 -3.82 -16.90
C GLY A 185 -27.90 -2.48 -17.33
N LEU A 186 -26.59 -2.36 -17.48
CA LEU A 186 -25.95 -1.13 -17.98
C LEU A 186 -25.91 -1.13 -19.52
N THR A 187 -26.08 0.05 -20.12
CA THR A 187 -25.98 0.22 -21.57
C THR A 187 -25.05 1.37 -21.94
N LEU A 188 -24.27 1.22 -23.02
CA LEU A 188 -23.40 2.27 -23.56
C LEU A 188 -24.06 2.92 -24.77
N SER A 189 -24.27 4.23 -24.71
CA SER A 189 -24.81 5.05 -25.80
C SER A 189 -23.74 5.98 -26.37
N GLY A 190 -23.64 6.03 -27.70
CA GLY A 190 -22.79 6.99 -28.42
C GLY A 190 -21.30 6.92 -28.09
N LYS A 191 -20.81 5.80 -27.53
CA LYS A 191 -19.43 5.63 -27.01
C LYS A 191 -19.03 6.62 -25.91
N GLN A 192 -20.00 7.29 -25.27
CA GLN A 192 -19.73 8.36 -24.31
C GLN A 192 -20.52 8.27 -23.01
N VAL A 193 -21.70 7.65 -23.04
CA VAL A 193 -22.65 7.68 -21.93
C VAL A 193 -23.03 6.26 -21.56
N ILE A 194 -22.72 5.88 -20.33
CA ILE A 194 -23.18 4.63 -19.72
C ILE A 194 -24.44 4.93 -18.92
N GLU A 195 -25.52 4.23 -19.19
CA GLU A 195 -26.79 4.34 -18.48
C GLU A 195 -26.89 3.29 -17.37
N PHE A 196 -27.35 3.74 -16.21
CA PHE A 196 -27.64 2.94 -15.03
C PHE A 196 -29.17 2.92 -14.90
N PRO A 197 -29.81 1.74 -14.86
CA PRO A 197 -31.26 1.68 -14.80
C PRO A 197 -31.79 2.22 -13.46
N ALA A 198 -33.05 2.68 -13.47
CA ALA A 198 -33.74 2.99 -12.23
C ALA A 198 -33.81 1.74 -11.33
N GLY A 199 -33.72 1.94 -10.02
CA GLY A 199 -33.69 0.86 -9.04
C GLY A 199 -32.35 0.13 -8.91
N ALA A 200 -31.34 0.45 -9.73
CA ALA A 200 -30.00 -0.14 -9.57
C ALA A 200 -29.46 0.11 -8.15
N THR A 201 -28.96 -0.94 -7.52
CA THR A 201 -28.28 -0.90 -6.21
C THR A 201 -26.78 -1.06 -6.33
N THR A 202 -26.31 -1.66 -7.42
CA THR A 202 -24.89 -1.81 -7.76
C THR A 202 -24.69 -1.64 -9.25
N ALA A 203 -23.46 -1.36 -9.66
CA ALA A 203 -23.05 -1.32 -11.05
C ALA A 203 -21.53 -1.51 -11.17
N LYS A 204 -21.09 -2.05 -12.30
CA LYS A 204 -19.67 -2.25 -12.59
C LYS A 204 -19.32 -1.80 -13.99
N ILE A 205 -18.29 -0.97 -14.11
CA ILE A 205 -17.68 -0.56 -15.37
C ILE A 205 -16.24 -1.06 -15.37
N THR A 206 -15.90 -1.94 -16.31
CA THR A 206 -14.53 -2.43 -16.48
C THR A 206 -13.90 -1.75 -17.69
N LEU A 207 -12.83 -1.01 -17.44
CA LEU A 207 -12.03 -0.28 -18.41
C LEU A 207 -10.77 -1.09 -18.71
N HIS A 208 -10.65 -1.57 -19.94
CA HIS A 208 -9.41 -2.14 -20.46
C HIS A 208 -8.57 -0.99 -21.02
N LEU A 209 -7.43 -0.71 -20.41
CA LEU A 209 -6.52 0.34 -20.82
C LEU A 209 -5.71 -0.12 -22.03
N LYS A 210 -5.28 0.85 -22.85
CA LYS A 210 -4.41 0.55 -24.00
C LYS A 210 -3.09 -0.06 -23.52
N PRO A 211 -2.49 -0.99 -24.29
CA PRO A 211 -1.19 -1.55 -23.90
C PRO A 211 -0.14 -0.47 -23.68
N ALA A 212 0.46 -0.44 -22.49
CA ALA A 212 1.56 0.48 -22.21
C ALA A 212 2.83 0.07 -22.99
N ASN A 213 3.42 1.02 -23.70
CA ASN A 213 4.66 0.80 -24.49
C ASN A 213 5.90 0.48 -23.64
N LYS A 214 5.81 0.59 -22.30
CA LYS A 214 6.89 0.20 -21.37
C LYS A 214 6.36 -0.86 -20.40
N LYS A 215 6.99 -2.04 -20.42
CA LYS A 215 6.75 -3.07 -19.40
C LYS A 215 7.29 -2.57 -18.05
N PHE A 216 6.40 -2.42 -17.08
CA PHE A 216 6.82 -2.18 -15.70
C PHE A 216 7.31 -3.50 -15.08
N VAL A 217 8.53 -3.49 -14.56
CA VAL A 217 9.06 -4.58 -13.73
C VAL A 217 9.18 -4.05 -12.31
N ARG A 218 8.36 -4.59 -11.41
CA ARG A 218 8.40 -4.24 -9.98
C ARG A 218 9.76 -4.61 -9.39
N LYS A 219 10.55 -3.61 -8.98
CA LYS A 219 11.74 -3.82 -8.14
C LYS A 219 11.30 -4.00 -6.70
N ILE A 220 10.92 -5.23 -6.32
CA ILE A 220 10.79 -5.58 -4.90
C ILE A 220 12.19 -5.79 -4.37
N VAL A 221 12.67 -4.92 -3.46
CA VAL A 221 13.85 -5.23 -2.66
C VAL A 221 13.45 -6.39 -1.74
N LYS A 222 13.85 -7.61 -2.11
CA LYS A 222 13.64 -8.80 -1.29
C LYS A 222 14.83 -8.93 -0.35
N LEU A 223 14.65 -8.55 0.90
CA LEU A 223 15.64 -8.81 1.93
C LEU A 223 15.70 -10.32 2.20
N SER A 224 16.90 -10.87 2.27
CA SER A 224 17.12 -12.22 2.80
C SER A 224 16.85 -12.25 4.30
N GLY A 225 16.50 -13.42 4.85
CA GLY A 225 16.28 -13.55 6.30
C GLY A 225 17.52 -13.18 7.12
N GLU A 226 18.72 -13.41 6.58
CA GLU A 226 19.97 -12.96 7.19
C GLU A 226 20.08 -11.43 7.23
N GLN A 227 19.71 -10.72 6.15
CA GLN A 227 19.68 -9.26 6.15
C GLN A 227 18.67 -8.73 7.18
N ILE A 228 17.45 -9.29 7.22
CA ILE A 228 16.42 -8.90 8.19
C ILE A 228 16.95 -9.11 9.62
N TYR A 229 17.56 -10.27 9.91
CA TYR A 229 18.20 -10.55 11.20
C TYR A 229 19.28 -9.51 11.55
N LYS A 230 20.17 -9.18 10.61
CA LYS A 230 21.26 -8.21 10.82
C LYS A 230 20.76 -6.78 11.05
N MET A 231 19.60 -6.41 10.51
CA MET A 231 19.07 -5.06 10.67
C MET A 231 18.22 -4.88 11.93
N HIS A 232 17.57 -5.96 12.38
CA HIS A 232 16.51 -5.85 13.39
C HIS A 232 16.74 -6.69 14.65
N CYS A 233 17.55 -7.75 14.59
CA CYS A 233 17.60 -8.77 15.66
C CYS A 233 19.00 -8.94 16.28
N ASN A 234 20.06 -8.76 15.48
CA ASN A 234 21.44 -9.10 15.87
C ASN A 234 21.99 -8.33 17.08
N ALA A 235 21.44 -7.15 17.40
CA ALA A 235 21.84 -6.37 18.56
C ALA A 235 21.48 -7.09 19.88
N CYS A 236 20.42 -7.90 19.87
CA CYS A 236 19.91 -8.58 21.07
C CYS A 236 20.01 -10.10 21.00
N HIS A 237 20.06 -10.70 19.82
CA HIS A 237 20.07 -12.16 19.63
C HIS A 237 21.29 -12.60 18.83
N SER A 238 22.04 -13.58 19.35
CA SER A 238 23.22 -14.13 18.67
C SER A 238 22.89 -15.36 17.81
N LEU A 239 23.81 -15.75 16.92
CA LEU A 239 23.72 -16.99 16.13
C LEU A 239 24.76 -18.05 16.53
N ASP A 240 25.64 -17.75 17.49
CA ASP A 240 26.79 -18.59 17.84
C ASP A 240 26.64 -19.34 19.18
N GLY A 241 25.55 -19.05 19.92
CA GLY A 241 25.27 -19.57 21.26
C GLY A 241 25.63 -18.59 22.38
N SER A 242 26.24 -17.44 22.08
CA SER A 242 26.55 -16.42 23.10
C SER A 242 25.27 -15.86 23.71
N LYS A 243 25.30 -15.61 25.03
CA LYS A 243 24.20 -14.98 25.74
C LYS A 243 24.26 -13.46 25.53
N LEU A 244 23.16 -12.89 25.04
CA LEU A 244 22.97 -11.45 24.90
C LEU A 244 21.73 -11.01 25.70
N ILE A 245 21.13 -9.87 25.34
CA ILE A 245 19.87 -9.37 25.91
C ILE A 245 18.73 -10.37 25.66
N GLY A 246 18.73 -11.04 24.51
CA GLY A 246 17.82 -12.12 24.16
C GLY A 246 18.55 -13.47 23.97
N PRO A 247 17.79 -14.58 23.89
CA PRO A 247 18.36 -15.90 23.65
C PRO A 247 19.04 -16.01 22.29
N SER A 248 20.08 -16.85 22.21
CA SER A 248 20.69 -17.22 20.94
C SER A 248 19.72 -18.04 20.09
N PHE A 249 19.76 -17.84 18.76
CA PHE A 249 18.99 -18.66 17.83
C PHE A 249 19.65 -20.01 17.51
N LYS A 250 20.92 -20.21 17.86
CA LYS A 250 21.68 -21.44 17.55
C LYS A 250 21.00 -22.69 18.12
N GLY A 251 20.49 -23.54 17.23
CA GLY A 251 19.75 -24.74 17.58
C GLY A 251 18.59 -24.48 18.53
N PHE A 252 17.99 -23.29 18.48
CA PHE A 252 16.86 -22.89 19.31
C PHE A 252 15.56 -23.50 18.77
N PHE A 253 15.41 -23.48 17.44
CA PHE A 253 14.28 -24.06 16.72
C PHE A 253 14.22 -25.58 16.89
N GLY A 254 13.00 -26.12 16.95
CA GLY A 254 12.72 -27.55 17.08
C GLY A 254 12.97 -28.13 18.48
N LYS A 255 13.35 -27.31 19.47
CA LYS A 255 13.56 -27.72 20.86
C LYS A 255 12.47 -27.20 21.79
N LYS A 256 12.29 -27.90 22.91
CA LYS A 256 11.43 -27.42 24.00
C LYS A 256 12.21 -26.45 24.89
N HIS A 257 11.62 -25.31 25.21
CA HIS A 257 12.16 -24.33 26.13
C HIS A 257 11.12 -23.94 27.17
N ASN A 258 11.58 -23.60 28.37
CA ASN A 258 10.70 -23.09 29.41
C ASN A 258 10.41 -21.61 29.12
N VAL A 259 9.14 -21.27 29.07
CA VAL A 259 8.65 -19.91 28.88
C VAL A 259 7.66 -19.55 29.96
N VAL A 260 7.51 -18.25 30.22
CA VAL A 260 6.49 -17.69 31.09
C VAL A 260 5.37 -17.12 30.23
N ARG A 261 4.14 -17.58 30.46
CA ARG A 261 2.91 -16.98 29.91
C ARG A 261 1.95 -16.66 31.04
N ASN A 262 1.43 -15.43 31.07
CA ASN A 262 0.50 -14.99 32.12
C ASN A 262 1.02 -15.27 33.55
N GLY A 263 2.35 -15.13 33.74
CA GLY A 263 3.01 -15.42 35.02
C GLY A 263 3.23 -16.89 35.36
N GLN A 264 2.85 -17.83 34.49
CA GLN A 264 3.05 -19.27 34.71
C GLN A 264 4.11 -19.84 33.77
N GLU A 265 5.00 -20.67 34.34
CA GLU A 265 6.02 -21.40 33.58
C GLU A 265 5.41 -22.60 32.85
N GLN A 266 5.79 -22.79 31.60
CA GLN A 266 5.41 -23.93 30.79
C GLN A 266 6.51 -24.27 29.78
N GLN A 267 6.57 -25.54 29.35
CA GLN A 267 7.42 -25.93 28.22
C GLN A 267 6.69 -25.73 26.90
N VAL A 268 7.34 -25.05 25.97
CA VAL A 268 6.84 -24.85 24.61
C VAL A 268 7.85 -25.37 23.60
N LEU A 269 7.37 -26.08 22.57
CA LEU A 269 8.17 -26.42 21.41
C LEU A 269 8.36 -25.15 20.55
N VAL A 270 9.61 -24.80 20.26
CA VAL A 270 9.93 -23.68 19.39
C VAL A 270 9.75 -24.10 17.94
N ASP A 271 8.54 -23.92 17.42
CA ASP A 271 8.19 -24.11 16.02
C ASP A 271 8.03 -22.77 15.27
N ALA A 272 7.60 -22.82 14.01
CA ALA A 272 7.45 -21.62 13.18
C ALA A 272 6.32 -20.71 13.70
N ALA A 273 5.29 -21.26 14.33
CA ALA A 273 4.20 -20.50 14.91
C ALA A 273 4.67 -19.75 16.16
N TYR A 274 5.43 -20.41 17.04
CA TYR A 274 6.07 -19.79 18.19
C TYR A 274 7.01 -18.66 17.77
N LEU A 275 7.91 -18.87 16.80
CA LEU A 275 8.80 -17.81 16.33
C LEU A 275 8.03 -16.61 15.76
N LYS A 276 6.96 -16.87 14.99
CA LYS A 276 6.10 -15.81 14.45
C LYS A 276 5.41 -15.03 15.56
N GLU A 277 4.83 -15.72 16.54
CA GLU A 277 4.23 -15.12 17.73
C GLU A 277 5.27 -14.28 18.49
N SER A 278 6.45 -14.80 18.78
CA SER A 278 7.49 -14.06 19.48
C SER A 278 7.98 -12.81 18.73
N ILE A 279 7.90 -12.78 17.39
CA ILE A 279 8.24 -11.59 16.59
C ILE A 279 7.10 -10.55 16.62
N THR A 280 5.84 -11.00 16.59
CA THR A 280 4.67 -10.11 16.47
C THR A 280 4.10 -9.69 17.82
N ASP A 281 4.16 -10.57 18.81
CA ASP A 281 3.68 -10.40 20.19
C ASP A 281 4.68 -11.03 21.19
N PRO A 282 5.89 -10.44 21.30
CA PRO A 282 6.98 -10.98 22.12
C PRO A 282 6.68 -11.16 23.60
N GLN A 283 5.70 -10.42 24.13
CA GLN A 283 5.35 -10.48 25.55
C GLN A 283 4.35 -11.60 25.88
N ALA A 284 3.79 -12.27 24.86
CA ALA A 284 2.90 -13.41 25.05
C ALA A 284 3.60 -14.66 25.59
N ALA A 285 4.91 -14.79 25.36
CA ALA A 285 5.72 -15.96 25.76
C ALA A 285 7.19 -15.60 25.96
N ILE A 286 7.60 -15.36 27.21
CA ILE A 286 8.96 -14.92 27.51
C ILE A 286 9.81 -16.12 27.90
N VAL A 287 10.96 -16.33 27.25
CA VAL A 287 11.89 -17.40 27.60
C VAL A 287 12.44 -17.17 29.01
N LYS A 288 12.42 -18.22 29.83
CA LYS A 288 12.88 -18.14 31.22
C LYS A 288 14.32 -17.63 31.30
N GLY A 289 14.57 -16.62 32.13
CA GLY A 289 15.87 -15.97 32.29
C GLY A 289 16.14 -14.80 31.33
N TYR A 290 15.14 -14.36 30.56
CA TYR A 290 15.19 -13.21 29.65
C TYR A 290 14.07 -12.18 29.90
N GLU A 291 13.50 -12.16 31.11
CA GLU A 291 12.36 -11.31 31.49
C GLU A 291 12.77 -9.85 31.75
N ALA A 292 14.06 -9.59 31.98
CA ALA A 292 14.54 -8.29 32.44
C ALA A 292 14.38 -7.16 31.40
N VAL A 293 14.46 -7.48 30.11
CA VAL A 293 14.37 -6.50 29.02
C VAL A 293 13.27 -6.94 28.04
N PRO A 294 12.16 -6.19 27.94
CA PRO A 294 11.09 -6.51 27.00
C PRO A 294 11.56 -6.43 25.54
N MET A 295 11.35 -7.50 24.78
CA MET A 295 11.52 -7.47 23.31
C MET A 295 10.41 -6.62 22.67
N PRO A 296 10.73 -5.69 21.74
CA PRO A 296 9.73 -4.88 21.05
C PRO A 296 8.97 -5.70 20.01
N SER A 297 7.70 -5.37 19.77
CA SER A 297 6.90 -5.96 18.69
C SER A 297 7.38 -5.45 17.33
N PHE A 298 7.60 -6.38 16.39
CA PHE A 298 7.97 -6.07 15.01
C PHE A 298 6.79 -6.09 14.04
N SER A 299 5.56 -6.28 14.54
CA SER A 299 4.33 -6.35 13.71
C SER A 299 4.05 -5.09 12.87
N LYS A 300 4.61 -3.94 13.27
CA LYS A 300 4.51 -2.65 12.56
C LYS A 300 5.78 -2.26 11.80
N VAL A 301 6.88 -2.98 12.01
CA VAL A 301 8.20 -2.69 11.43
C VAL A 301 8.47 -3.60 10.23
N LEU A 302 8.09 -4.87 10.34
CA LEU A 302 8.28 -5.88 9.31
C LEU A 302 6.95 -6.21 8.64
N SER A 303 6.96 -6.29 7.31
CA SER A 303 5.83 -6.82 6.55
C SER A 303 5.60 -8.31 6.86
N LYS A 304 4.39 -8.81 6.59
CA LYS A 304 4.08 -10.25 6.77
C LYS A 304 5.09 -11.15 6.04
N ARG A 305 5.49 -10.75 4.83
CA ARG A 305 6.47 -11.46 4.00
C ARG A 305 7.87 -11.48 4.63
N GLU A 306 8.30 -10.36 5.20
CA GLU A 306 9.61 -10.28 5.87
C GLU A 306 9.63 -11.13 7.13
N ILE A 307 8.54 -11.13 7.91
CA ILE A 307 8.39 -12.01 9.07
C ILE A 307 8.49 -13.48 8.64
N GLU A 308 7.78 -13.90 7.60
CA GLU A 308 7.88 -15.28 7.07
C GLU A 308 9.28 -15.62 6.57
N THR A 309 9.93 -14.66 5.90
CA THR A 309 11.31 -14.82 5.40
C THR A 309 12.32 -14.95 6.54
N LEU A 310 12.15 -14.16 7.60
CA LEU A 310 12.96 -14.21 8.81
C LEU A 310 12.75 -15.53 9.56
N VAL A 311 11.50 -15.93 9.81
CA VAL A 311 11.18 -17.21 10.48
C VAL A 311 11.82 -18.37 9.72
N LYS A 312 11.68 -18.43 8.39
CA LYS A 312 12.30 -19.48 7.57
C LYS A 312 13.83 -19.52 7.67
N TYR A 313 14.47 -18.37 7.86
CA TYR A 313 15.92 -18.30 8.09
C TYR A 313 16.26 -18.79 9.50
N LEU A 314 15.58 -18.30 10.53
CA LEU A 314 15.80 -18.67 11.93
C LEU A 314 15.56 -20.17 12.19
N SER A 315 14.60 -20.79 11.51
CA SER A 315 14.32 -22.22 11.63
C SER A 315 15.45 -23.14 11.14
N LYS A 316 16.48 -22.59 10.50
CA LYS A 316 17.64 -23.34 9.98
C LYS A 316 18.90 -23.17 10.83
N LEU A 317 18.83 -22.40 11.91
CA LEU A 317 19.95 -22.07 12.80
C LEU A 317 19.99 -23.01 14.01
#